data_AF-A0A834MHS3-F1
#
_entry.id   AF-A0A834MHS3-F1
#
_cell.length_a   1.000
_cell.length_b   1.000
_cell.length_c   1.000
_cell.angle_alpha   90.00
_cell.angle_beta   90.00
_cell.angle_gamma   90.00
#
_symmetry.space_group_name_H-M   'P 1'
#
loop_
_entity.id
_entity.type
_entity.pdbx_description
1 polymer ?
#
loop_
_entity_poly.entity_id
_entity_poly.type
_entity_poly.pdbx_seq_one_letter_code
_entity_poly.pdbx_strand_id
1 'polypeptide(L)'
;MYQIQSRVLSACRKCIQKRQFSITCVNNIDQRYRKERNLAFNPNACGVLTDGADYSYLDGRLTPLTRGQRRRVLRQEETKHQIIALTKEIDFAVELHKQKKLQEEETKRNILENKLKPKGMALLKSNSKL
;
A
#
# COMPACT_ATOMS: atom_id res chain seq x y z
N MET A 1 4.52 52.30 10.37
CA MET A 1 5.52 52.61 9.33
C MET A 1 6.87 52.18 9.85
N TYR A 2 7.45 51.09 9.34
CA TYR A 2 8.85 50.99 8.92
C TYR A 2 9.06 49.60 8.32
N GLN A 3 9.55 49.64 7.09
CA GLN A 3 9.75 48.56 6.15
C GLN A 3 11.26 48.25 6.10
N ILE A 4 11.58 46.96 5.87
CA ILE A 4 12.65 46.45 4.99
C ILE A 4 14.09 46.29 5.55
N GLN A 5 14.41 44.99 5.75
CA GLN A 5 15.55 44.18 5.26
C GLN A 5 17.00 44.42 5.72
N SER A 6 17.67 43.33 6.11
CA SER A 6 18.69 42.70 5.25
C SER A 6 19.05 41.27 5.69
N ARG A 7 19.32 40.43 4.69
CA ARG A 7 19.75 39.03 4.77
C ARG A 7 21.26 38.96 4.99
N VAL A 8 21.75 38.16 5.93
CA VAL A 8 22.93 37.30 5.73
C VAL A 8 22.86 36.11 6.71
N LEU A 9 22.42 34.94 6.25
CA LEU A 9 22.76 33.68 6.91
C LEU A 9 23.76 32.97 6.01
N SER A 10 25.02 33.09 6.40
CA SER A 10 26.18 32.46 5.80
C SER A 10 26.03 30.93 5.86
N ALA A 11 25.82 30.33 4.70
CA ALA A 11 25.86 28.88 4.54
C ALA A 11 27.31 28.40 4.65
N CYS A 12 27.75 28.00 5.85
CA CYS A 12 28.91 27.13 5.99
C CYS A 12 28.43 25.68 6.12
N ARG A 13 28.01 25.09 4.99
CA ARG A 13 27.92 23.64 4.89
C ARG A 13 29.35 23.13 5.01
N LYS A 14 29.69 22.52 6.14
CA LYS A 14 30.91 21.70 6.25
C LYS A 14 30.75 20.53 5.27
N CYS A 15 31.21 20.72 4.04
CA CYS A 15 31.44 19.66 3.09
C CYS A 15 32.58 18.81 3.64
N ILE A 16 32.25 17.82 4.48
CA ILE A 16 33.17 16.74 4.81
C ILE A 16 33.38 15.98 3.50
N GLN A 17 34.43 16.35 2.77
CA GLN A 17 34.87 15.60 1.60
C GLN A 17 35.34 14.22 2.08
N LYS A 18 34.49 13.21 1.94
CA LYS A 18 34.94 11.82 2.00
C LYS A 18 35.69 11.52 0.69
N ARG A 19 37.00 11.68 0.69
CA ARG A 19 37.87 11.12 -0.36
C ARG A 19 37.97 9.60 -0.17
N GLN A 20 36.97 8.88 -0.68
CA GLN A 20 37.09 7.45 -0.94
C GLN A 20 37.16 7.28 -2.46
N PHE A 21 38.37 7.11 -3.00
CA PHE A 21 38.51 6.61 -4.36
C PHE A 21 38.24 5.11 -4.32
N SER A 22 37.03 4.71 -4.72
CA SER A 22 36.73 3.31 -4.97
C SER A 22 37.31 2.93 -6.34
N ILE A 23 38.19 1.93 -6.38
CA ILE A 23 38.74 1.36 -7.62
C ILE A 23 37.78 0.29 -8.20
N THR A 24 36.65 0.03 -7.56
CA THR A 24 35.64 -0.89 -8.12
C THR A 24 34.99 -0.23 -9.33
N CYS A 25 35.11 -0.85 -10.51
CA CYS A 25 34.32 -0.51 -11.68
C CYS A 25 32.84 -0.43 -11.28
N VAL A 26 32.23 0.74 -11.45
CA VAL A 26 30.78 0.87 -11.29
C VAL A 26 30.17 0.09 -12.44
N ASN A 27 29.47 -1.01 -12.13
CA ASN A 27 28.66 -1.71 -13.12
C ASN A 27 27.61 -0.73 -13.63
N ASN A 28 27.87 -0.10 -14.78
CA ASN A 28 26.94 0.79 -15.48
C ASN A 28 25.86 -0.07 -16.14
N ILE A 29 25.03 -0.72 -15.32
CA ILE A 29 23.83 -1.40 -15.78
C ILE A 29 22.81 -0.31 -16.10
N ASP A 30 22.23 -0.33 -17.30
CA ASP A 30 21.15 0.59 -17.65
C ASP A 30 19.88 0.25 -16.85
N GLN A 31 19.65 1.02 -15.79
CA GLN A 31 18.51 0.83 -14.90
C GLN A 31 17.19 1.30 -15.53
N ARG A 32 17.23 2.21 -16.52
CA ARG A 32 16.02 2.66 -17.22
C ARG A 32 15.48 1.53 -18.08
N TYR A 33 16.36 0.92 -18.87
CA TYR A 33 16.03 -0.27 -19.66
C TYR A 33 15.39 -1.39 -18.81
N ARG A 34 15.97 -1.67 -17.64
CA ARG A 34 15.44 -2.72 -16.75
C ARG A 34 14.06 -2.38 -16.20
N LYS A 35 13.85 -1.14 -15.77
CA LYS A 35 12.56 -0.66 -15.27
C LYS A 35 11.48 -0.72 -16.36
N GLU A 36 11.80 -0.27 -17.57
CA GLU A 36 10.88 -0.31 -18.73
C GLU A 36 10.47 -1.75 -19.09
N ARG A 37 11.35 -2.72 -18.84
CA ARG A 37 11.10 -4.15 -19.06
C ARG A 37 10.52 -4.89 -17.84
N ASN A 38 10.16 -4.18 -16.77
CA ASN A 38 9.68 -4.75 -15.50
C ASN A 38 10.67 -5.75 -14.86
N LEU A 39 11.97 -5.54 -15.05
CA LEU A 39 13.04 -6.32 -14.42
C LEU A 39 13.45 -5.70 -13.08
N ALA A 40 13.93 -6.54 -12.17
CA ALA A 40 14.45 -6.06 -10.88
C ALA A 40 15.68 -5.16 -11.06
N PHE A 41 15.78 -4.11 -10.25
CA PHE A 41 16.89 -3.15 -10.27
C PHE A 41 18.25 -3.82 -10.02
N ASN A 42 18.30 -4.68 -9.01
CA ASN A 42 19.44 -5.58 -8.82
C ASN A 42 19.18 -6.89 -9.59
N PRO A 43 20.05 -7.27 -10.55
CA PRO A 43 19.88 -8.52 -11.30
C PRO A 43 19.88 -9.78 -10.42
N ASN A 44 20.51 -9.72 -9.25
CA ASN A 44 20.58 -10.84 -8.30
C ASN A 44 19.43 -10.83 -7.26
N ALA A 45 18.46 -9.93 -7.42
CA ALA A 45 17.33 -9.84 -6.50
C ALA A 45 16.31 -10.96 -6.75
N CYS A 46 15.93 -11.19 -8.01
CA CYS A 46 15.00 -12.23 -8.43
C CYS A 46 15.15 -12.51 -9.93
N GLY A 47 14.67 -13.67 -10.37
CA GLY A 47 14.68 -14.11 -11.75
C GLY A 47 15.51 -15.38 -11.94
N VAL A 48 15.58 -15.84 -13.20
CA VAL A 48 16.15 -17.15 -13.57
C VAL A 48 17.58 -17.35 -13.05
N LEU A 49 18.40 -16.28 -13.06
CA LEU A 49 19.78 -16.34 -12.57
C LEU A 49 19.89 -16.67 -11.07
N THR A 50 18.93 -16.23 -10.25
CA THR A 50 18.99 -16.39 -8.78
C THR A 50 18.08 -17.49 -8.26
N ASP A 51 16.92 -17.65 -8.90
CA ASP A 51 15.89 -18.60 -8.48
C ASP A 51 16.07 -19.97 -9.15
N GLY A 52 16.83 -20.05 -10.25
CA GLY A 52 17.20 -21.30 -10.90
C GLY A 52 18.18 -22.14 -10.08
N ALA A 53 18.31 -23.42 -10.44
CA ALA A 53 19.31 -24.31 -9.85
C ALA A 53 20.67 -24.10 -10.53
N ASP A 54 21.73 -23.97 -9.74
CA ASP A 54 23.09 -23.77 -10.24
C ASP A 54 23.67 -25.04 -10.90
N TYR A 55 23.16 -26.22 -10.52
CA TYR A 55 23.56 -27.52 -11.06
C TYR A 55 22.36 -28.47 -11.14
N SER A 56 22.52 -29.56 -11.87
CA SER A 56 21.57 -30.68 -11.93
C SER A 56 22.31 -32.01 -11.88
N TYR A 57 21.63 -33.06 -11.41
CA TYR A 57 22.20 -34.41 -11.39
C TYR A 57 22.11 -35.05 -12.78
N LEU A 58 23.14 -35.80 -13.19
CA LEU A 58 23.14 -36.52 -14.47
C LEU A 58 21.98 -37.51 -14.61
N ASP A 59 21.55 -38.10 -13.49
CA ASP A 59 20.40 -39.02 -13.43
C ASP A 59 19.05 -38.31 -13.61
N GLY A 60 19.03 -36.97 -13.75
CA GLY A 60 17.79 -36.18 -13.86
C GLY A 60 17.06 -35.95 -12.53
N ARG A 61 17.68 -36.29 -11.40
CA ARG A 61 17.13 -35.98 -10.07
C ARG A 61 17.01 -34.46 -9.89
N LEU A 62 15.97 -34.05 -9.16
CA LEU A 62 15.75 -32.63 -8.85
C LEU A 62 16.83 -32.13 -7.89
N THR A 63 17.30 -30.92 -8.15
CA THR A 63 18.26 -30.23 -7.29
C THR A 63 17.55 -29.79 -6.00
N PRO A 64 18.09 -30.14 -4.81
CA PRO A 64 17.49 -29.70 -3.56
C PRO A 64 17.56 -28.17 -3.43
N LEU A 65 16.57 -27.56 -2.77
CA LEU A 65 16.55 -26.11 -2.57
C LEU A 65 17.72 -25.65 -1.70
N THR A 66 18.40 -24.59 -2.15
CA THR A 66 19.41 -23.92 -1.34
C THR A 66 18.77 -23.18 -0.16
N ARG A 67 19.47 -23.06 0.97
CA ARG A 67 19.00 -22.32 2.16
C ARG A 67 18.46 -20.92 1.83
N GLY A 68 19.13 -20.21 0.92
CA GLY A 68 18.72 -18.88 0.47
C GLY A 68 17.38 -18.88 -0.28
N GLN A 69 17.20 -19.82 -1.20
CA GLN A 69 15.95 -20.00 -1.95
C GLN A 69 14.81 -20.36 -1.01
N ARG A 70 15.02 -21.33 -0.10
CA ARG A 70 14.02 -21.70 0.92
C ARG A 70 13.57 -20.50 1.76
N ARG A 71 14.51 -19.67 2.23
CA ARG A 71 14.20 -18.46 3.01
C ARG A 71 13.37 -17.46 2.21
N ARG A 72 13.63 -17.31 0.90
CA ARG A 72 12.86 -16.40 0.03
C ARG A 72 11.44 -16.90 -0.17
N VAL A 73 11.25 -18.20 -0.40
CA VAL A 73 9.92 -18.82 -0.55
C VAL A 73 9.09 -18.62 0.72
N LEU A 74 9.62 -18.94 1.89
CA LEU A 74 8.90 -18.76 3.15
C LEU A 74 8.49 -17.29 3.39
N ARG A 75 9.38 -16.35 3.08
CA ARG A 75 9.05 -14.92 3.19
C ARG A 75 7.94 -14.50 2.21
N GLN A 76 7.94 -15.05 1.00
CA GLN A 76 6.88 -14.79 0.02
C GLN A 76 5.54 -15.36 0.50
N GLU A 77 5.54 -16.54 1.13
CA GLU A 77 4.34 -17.12 1.75
C GLU A 77 3.81 -16.24 2.87
N GLU A 78 4.66 -15.80 3.82
CA GLU A 78 4.29 -14.87 4.89
C GLU A 78 3.65 -13.59 4.32
N THR A 79 4.30 -12.99 3.32
CA THR A 79 3.80 -11.77 2.67
C THR A 79 2.45 -12.01 1.99
N LYS A 80 2.29 -13.14 1.30
CA LYS A 80 1.03 -13.54 0.66
C LYS A 80 -0.10 -13.68 1.69
N HIS A 81 0.17 -14.33 2.82
CA HIS A 81 -0.83 -14.48 3.88
C HIS A 81 -1.28 -13.14 4.46
N GLN A 82 -0.33 -12.21 4.67
CA GLN A 82 -0.65 -10.86 5.12
C GLN A 82 -1.52 -10.11 4.13
N ILE A 83 -1.19 -10.14 2.83
CA ILE A 83 -1.99 -9.50 1.78
C ILE A 83 -3.42 -10.03 1.81
N ILE A 84 -3.59 -11.35 1.83
CA ILE A 84 -4.92 -11.97 1.83
C ILE A 84 -5.73 -11.56 3.08
N ALA A 85 -5.11 -11.55 4.26
CA ALA A 85 -5.78 -11.14 5.49
C ALA A 85 -6.25 -9.69 5.42
N LEU A 86 -5.36 -8.77 5.05
CA LEU A 86 -5.66 -7.34 4.96
C LEU A 86 -6.74 -7.05 3.90
N THR A 87 -6.69 -7.70 2.75
CA THR A 87 -7.73 -7.53 1.72
C THR A 87 -9.10 -7.97 2.24
N LYS A 88 -9.17 -9.13 2.92
CA LYS A 88 -10.42 -9.61 3.53
C LYS A 88 -10.97 -8.66 4.59
N GLU A 89 -10.10 -8.08 5.42
CA GLU A 89 -10.50 -7.11 6.44
C GLU A 89 -11.10 -5.84 5.82
N ILE A 90 -10.51 -5.36 4.73
CA ILE A 90 -11.03 -4.20 3.98
C ILE A 90 -12.40 -4.52 3.38
N ASP A 91 -12.54 -5.67 2.70
CA ASP A 91 -13.80 -6.09 2.09
C ASP A 91 -14.91 -6.20 3.14
N PHE A 92 -14.60 -6.83 4.27
CA PHE A 92 -15.51 -6.95 5.41
C PHE A 92 -15.92 -5.58 5.97
N ALA A 93 -14.98 -4.64 6.14
CA ALA A 93 -15.28 -3.31 6.63
C ALA A 93 -16.22 -2.54 5.68
N VAL A 94 -16.03 -2.69 4.37
CA VAL A 94 -16.90 -2.08 3.35
C VAL A 94 -18.31 -2.65 3.42
N GLU A 95 -18.45 -3.97 3.53
CA GLU A 95 -19.74 -4.64 3.65
C GLU A 95 -20.47 -4.23 4.94
N LEU A 96 -19.79 -4.27 6.07
CA LEU A 96 -20.34 -3.84 7.35
C LEU A 96 -20.82 -2.39 7.31
N HIS A 97 -20.06 -1.49 6.69
CA HIS A 97 -20.46 -0.09 6.58
C HIS A 97 -21.73 0.08 5.76
N LYS A 98 -21.86 -0.66 4.65
CA LYS A 98 -23.07 -0.66 3.83
C LYS A 98 -24.26 -1.18 4.64
N GLN A 99 -24.10 -2.28 5.37
CA GLN A 99 -25.16 -2.85 6.21
C GLN A 99 -25.60 -1.88 7.31
N LYS A 100 -24.66 -1.24 8.01
CA LYS A 100 -24.97 -0.24 9.05
C LYS A 100 -25.76 0.94 8.50
N LYS A 101 -25.39 1.46 7.33
CA LYS A 101 -26.15 2.54 6.67
C LYS A 101 -27.58 2.13 6.34
N LEU A 102 -27.76 0.93 5.78
CA LEU A 102 -29.10 0.41 5.48
C LEU A 102 -29.94 0.28 6.76
N GLN A 103 -29.36 -0.27 7.84
CA GLN A 103 -30.03 -0.38 9.13
C GLN A 103 -30.38 1.01 9.73
N GLU A 104 -29.50 2.00 9.62
CA GLU A 104 -29.78 3.37 10.05
C GLU A 104 -30.93 4.01 9.25
N GLU A 105 -31.01 3.75 7.95
CA GLU A 105 -32.12 4.23 7.11
C GLU A 105 -33.44 3.52 7.45
N GLU A 106 -33.41 2.19 7.60
CA GLU A 106 -34.57 1.39 8.00
C GLU A 106 -35.09 1.81 9.39
N THR A 107 -34.20 1.98 10.37
CA THR A 107 -34.59 2.46 11.69
C THR A 107 -35.20 3.86 11.64
N LYS A 108 -34.64 4.79 10.86
CA LYS A 108 -35.24 6.11 10.64
C LYS A 108 -36.62 6.01 10.00
N ARG A 109 -36.80 5.16 8.99
CA ARG A 109 -38.11 4.92 8.33
C ARG A 109 -39.11 4.35 9.33
N ASN A 110 -38.74 3.30 10.07
CA ASN A 110 -39.58 2.67 11.08
C ASN A 110 -39.98 3.67 12.18
N ILE A 111 -39.06 4.54 12.62
CA ILE A 111 -39.40 5.60 13.59
C ILE A 111 -40.40 6.59 13.00
N LEU A 112 -40.25 6.98 11.73
CA LEU A 112 -41.19 7.89 11.06
C LEU A 112 -42.57 7.26 10.86
N GLU A 113 -42.63 5.99 10.47
CA GLU A 113 -43.88 5.24 10.26
C GLU A 113 -44.63 5.01 11.59
N ASN A 114 -43.88 4.73 12.66
CA ASN A 114 -44.45 4.53 13.99
C ASN A 114 -44.79 5.84 14.72
N LYS A 115 -44.51 7.02 14.15
CA LYS A 115 -44.92 8.28 14.77
C LYS A 115 -46.44 8.40 14.77
N LEU A 116 -46.98 8.75 15.93
CA LEU A 116 -48.38 9.10 16.06
C LEU A 116 -48.74 10.28 15.16
N LYS A 117 -50.00 10.33 14.72
CA LYS A 117 -50.55 11.45 13.94
C LYS A 117 -50.30 12.78 14.68
N PRO A 118 -49.94 13.85 13.95
CA PRO A 118 -49.75 15.17 14.57
C PRO A 118 -51.04 15.65 15.25
N LYS A 119 -50.92 16.56 16.22
CA LYS A 119 -52.06 17.18 16.93
C LYS A 119 -51.95 18.71 16.98
N GLY A 120 -53.06 19.39 17.26
CA GLY A 120 -53.10 20.84 17.49
C GLY A 120 -52.64 21.68 16.29
N MET A 121 -51.81 22.70 16.54
CA MET A 121 -51.29 23.63 15.51
C MET A 121 -50.54 22.93 14.37
N ALA A 122 -49.90 21.79 14.64
CA ALA A 122 -49.17 21.01 13.64
C ALA A 122 -50.10 20.33 12.63
N LEU A 123 -51.29 19.90 13.06
CA LEU A 123 -52.34 19.36 12.19
C LEU A 123 -52.92 20.43 11.27
N LEU A 124 -53.15 21.64 11.81
CA LEU A 124 -53.66 22.76 11.04
C LEU A 124 -52.68 23.17 9.93
N LYS A 125 -51.37 23.18 10.23
CA LYS A 125 -50.31 23.45 9.26
C LYS A 125 -50.12 22.36 8.20
N SER A 126 -50.38 21.09 8.51
CA SER A 126 -50.32 20.01 7.51
C SER A 126 -51.48 20.08 6.52
N ASN A 127 -52.66 20.50 6.99
CA ASN A 127 -53.86 20.60 6.14
C ASN A 127 -53.89 21.88 5.29
N SER A 128 -53.22 22.96 5.73
CA SER A 128 -53.17 24.24 5.00
C SER A 128 -52.12 24.30 3.88
N LYS A 129 -51.40 23.20 3.62
CA LYS A 129 -50.38 23.09 2.56
C LYS A 129 -50.89 22.36 1.30
N LEU A 130 -52.21 22.12 1.23
CA LEU A 130 -52.96 21.79 0.02
C LEU A 130 -53.45 23.09 -0.62
#